data_AF-A0A969UAC5-F1
#
_entry.id   AF-A0A969UAC5-F1
#
_cell.length_a   1.000
_cell.length_b   1.000
_cell.length_c   1.000
_cell.angle_alpha   90.00
_cell.angle_beta   90.00
_cell.angle_gamma   90.00
#
_symmetry.space_group_name_H-M   'P 1'
#
loop_
_entity.id
_entity.type
_entity.pdbx_description
1 polymer ?
#
loop_
_entity_poly.entity_id
_entity_poly.type
_entity_poly.pdbx_seq_one_letter_code
_entity_poly.pdbx_strand_id
1 'polypeptide(L)'
;MTVTNVHISLEAQQILIKAAALKNVSVEELASEVLDDGIQTRLTEKVVSDELQQESEMNPLADLQPYAFYATPEESVLLSDDWDMEHRKG
;
A
#
# COMPACT_ATOMS: atom_id res chain seq x y z
N MET A 1 -2.97 -23.85 15.96
CA MET A 1 -3.70 -22.85 16.76
C MET A 1 -2.69 -22.14 17.63
N THR A 2 -2.50 -20.83 17.44
CA THR A 2 -1.60 -20.00 18.26
C THR A 2 -2.43 -19.34 19.35
N VAL A 3 -2.04 -19.54 20.60
CA VAL A 3 -2.66 -18.89 21.75
C VAL A 3 -1.73 -17.78 22.22
N THR A 4 -2.27 -16.58 22.35
CA THR A 4 -1.52 -15.40 22.80
C THR A 4 -2.25 -14.75 23.95
N ASN A 5 -1.48 -14.24 24.92
CA ASN A 5 -2.04 -13.46 26.01
C ASN A 5 -2.29 -12.04 25.51
N VAL A 6 -3.53 -11.58 25.63
CA VAL A 6 -3.93 -10.22 25.25
C VAL A 6 -4.25 -9.44 26.51
N HIS A 7 -3.71 -8.24 26.62
CA HIS A 7 -4.04 -7.34 27.70
C HIS A 7 -5.27 -6.51 27.32
N ILE A 8 -6.30 -6.57 28.17
CA ILE A 8 -7.55 -5.82 28.00
C ILE A 8 -7.89 -5.09 29.31
N SER A 9 -8.75 -4.07 29.22
CA SER A 9 -9.22 -3.38 30.42
C SER A 9 -10.05 -4.32 31.31
N LEU A 10 -10.06 -4.04 32.61
CA LEU A 10 -10.84 -4.81 33.59
C LEU A 10 -12.34 -4.81 33.25
N GLU A 11 -12.86 -3.67 32.79
CA GLU A 11 -14.26 -3.54 32.37
C GLU A 11 -14.57 -4.45 31.17
N ALA A 12 -13.72 -4.41 30.13
CA ALA A 12 -13.89 -5.27 28.96
C ALA A 12 -13.82 -6.76 29.34
N GLN A 13 -12.90 -7.13 30.24
CA GLN A 13 -12.79 -8.50 30.73
C GLN A 13 -14.08 -8.98 31.42
N GLN A 14 -14.66 -8.15 32.28
CA GLN A 14 -15.91 -8.50 32.97
C GLN A 14 -17.08 -8.66 32.01
N ILE A 15 -17.18 -7.79 31.00
CA ILE A 15 -18.21 -7.88 29.97
C ILE A 15 -18.03 -9.17 29.15
N LEU A 16 -16.80 -9.48 28.74
CA LEU A 16 -16.47 -10.67 27.97
C LEU A 16 -16.83 -11.96 28.72
N ILE A 17 -16.49 -12.05 30.01
CA ILE A 17 -16.82 -13.22 30.85
C ILE A 17 -18.34 -13.39 30.96
N LYS A 18 -19.09 -12.29 31.19
CA LYS A 18 -20.55 -12.34 31.27
C LYS A 18 -21.18 -12.77 29.94
N ALA A 19 -20.69 -12.23 28.83
CA ALA A 19 -21.18 -12.56 27.50
C ALA A 19 -20.87 -14.03 27.13
N ALA A 20 -19.68 -14.53 27.47
CA ALA A 20 -19.31 -15.93 27.24
C ALA A 20 -20.21 -16.88 28.04
N ALA A 21 -20.50 -16.55 29.30
CA ALA A 21 -21.42 -17.31 30.13
C ALA A 21 -22.85 -17.33 29.55
N LEU A 22 -23.35 -16.20 29.04
CA LEU A 22 -24.67 -16.12 28.41
C LEU A 22 -24.75 -16.97 27.13
N LYS A 23 -23.68 -17.00 26.34
CA LYS A 23 -23.58 -17.78 25.11
C LYS A 23 -23.22 -19.26 25.34
N ASN A 24 -22.89 -19.67 26.57
CA ASN A 24 -22.35 -21.01 26.91
C ASN A 24 -21.12 -21.40 26.08
N VAL A 25 -20.22 -20.45 25.83
CA VAL A 25 -18.96 -20.66 25.10
C VAL A 25 -17.76 -20.30 25.97
N SER A 26 -16.57 -20.72 25.56
CA SER A 26 -15.34 -20.31 26.25
C SER A 26 -15.04 -18.83 26.05
N VAL A 27 -14.31 -18.23 27.00
CA VAL A 27 -13.95 -16.80 26.94
C VAL A 27 -12.99 -16.57 25.77
N GLU A 28 -12.12 -17.54 25.50
CA GLU A 28 -11.15 -17.54 24.41
C GLU A 28 -11.82 -17.60 23.03
N GLU A 29 -12.85 -18.43 22.90
CA GLU A 29 -13.62 -18.55 21.66
C GLU A 29 -14.40 -17.27 21.36
N LEU A 30 -15.08 -16.70 22.37
CA LEU A 30 -15.76 -15.43 22.21
C LEU A 30 -14.78 -14.28 21.92
N ALA A 31 -13.62 -14.27 22.57
CA ALA A 31 -12.57 -13.29 22.28
C ALA A 31 -12.08 -13.39 20.83
N SER A 32 -11.93 -14.61 20.31
CA SER A 32 -11.52 -14.85 18.93
C SER A 32 -12.58 -14.35 17.95
N GLU A 33 -13.85 -14.68 18.16
CA GLU A 33 -14.99 -14.19 17.37
C GLU A 33 -14.99 -12.66 17.30
N VAL A 34 -14.88 -11.99 18.45
CA VAL A 34 -14.88 -10.52 18.54
C VAL A 34 -13.67 -9.89 17.84
N LEU A 35 -12.49 -10.51 17.96
CA LEU A 35 -11.28 -10.01 17.30
C LEU A 35 -11.37 -10.19 15.78
N ASP A 36 -11.89 -11.31 15.29
CA ASP A 36 -12.06 -11.56 13.86
C ASP A 36 -13.03 -10.56 13.24
N ASP A 37 -14.17 -10.30 13.88
CA ASP A 37 -15.16 -9.31 13.43
C ASP A 37 -14.58 -7.88 13.47
N GLY A 38 -13.85 -7.55 14.55
CA GLY A 38 -13.22 -6.25 14.71
C GLY A 38 -12.13 -5.98 13.67
N ILE A 39 -11.31 -6.99 13.35
CA ILE A 39 -10.26 -6.91 12.33
C ILE A 39 -10.87 -6.71 10.95
N GLN A 40 -11.89 -7.50 10.59
CA GLN A 40 -12.56 -7.37 9.30
C GLN A 40 -13.15 -5.97 9.12
N THR A 41 -13.83 -5.46 10.15
CA THR A 41 -14.45 -4.13 10.10
C THR A 41 -13.39 -3.03 9.92
N ARG A 42 -12.33 -3.04 10.74
CA ARG A 42 -11.27 -2.01 10.72
C ARG A 42 -10.39 -2.07 9.48
N LEU A 43 -10.05 -3.27 8.99
CA LEU A 43 -9.25 -3.41 7.78
C LEU A 43 -10.06 -3.03 6.54
N THR A 44 -11.35 -3.39 6.47
CA THR A 44 -12.21 -2.98 5.35
C THR A 44 -12.37 -1.46 5.31
N GLU A 45 -12.60 -0.81 6.47
CA GLU A 45 -12.63 0.66 6.57
C GLU A 45 -11.32 1.29 6.05
N LYS A 46 -10.17 0.67 6.36
CA LYS A 46 -8.87 1.18 5.93
C LYS A 46 -8.61 0.97 4.44
N VAL A 47 -8.99 -0.18 3.88
CA VAL A 47 -8.87 -0.46 2.43
C VAL A 47 -9.71 0.52 1.62
N VAL A 48 -10.96 0.76 2.01
CA VAL A 48 -11.83 1.75 1.34
C VAL A 48 -11.24 3.17 1.43
N SER A 49 -10.59 3.50 2.56
CA SER A 49 -9.95 4.80 2.75
C SER A 49 -8.69 4.97 1.88
N ASP A 50 -7.89 3.92 1.73
CA ASP A 50 -6.68 3.94 0.89
C ASP A 50 -7.03 3.90 -0.61
N GLU A 51 -8.07 3.16 -1.02
CA GLU A 51 -8.57 3.14 -2.41
C GLU A 51 -9.05 4.53 -2.86
N LEU A 52 -9.69 5.29 -1.97
CA LEU A 52 -10.10 6.68 -2.24
C LEU A 52 -8.91 7.65 -2.35
N GLN A 53 -7.76 7.35 -1.73
CA GLN A 53 -6.56 8.17 -1.89
C GLN A 53 -5.79 7.84 -3.17
N GLN A 54 -5.92 6.62 -3.69
CA GLN A 54 -5.17 6.16 -4.85
C GLN A 54 -5.73 6.63 -6.20
N GLU A 55 -7.00 7.08 -6.26
CA GLU A 55 -7.59 7.66 -7.48
C GLU A 55 -7.04 9.05 -7.86
N SER A 56 -6.17 9.65 -7.04
CA SER A 56 -5.73 11.05 -7.22
C SER A 56 -4.25 11.24 -7.56
N GLU A 57 -3.50 10.20 -7.91
CA GLU A 57 -2.22 10.40 -8.58
C GLU A 57 -2.47 10.61 -10.08
N MET A 58 -3.05 11.76 -10.42
CA MET A 58 -3.11 12.25 -11.80
C MET A 58 -1.68 12.24 -12.35
N ASN A 59 -1.42 11.38 -13.34
CA ASN A 59 -0.16 11.35 -14.05
C ASN A 59 0.13 12.74 -14.64
N PRO A 60 1.14 13.48 -14.16
CA PRO A 60 1.41 14.85 -14.58
C PRO A 60 1.85 14.95 -16.05
N LEU A 61 2.10 13.82 -16.70
CA LEU A 61 2.50 13.72 -18.10
C LEU A 61 1.35 13.30 -19.03
N ALA A 62 0.14 13.07 -18.51
CA ALA A 62 -0.98 12.52 -19.28
C ALA A 62 -1.40 13.41 -20.47
N ASP A 63 -1.25 14.73 -20.34
CA ASP A 63 -1.64 15.71 -21.37
C ASP A 63 -0.45 16.27 -22.16
N LEU A 64 0.79 15.84 -21.88
CA LEU A 64 1.95 16.31 -22.62
C LEU A 64 2.10 15.52 -23.91
N GLN A 65 1.85 16.17 -25.05
CA GLN A 65 2.26 15.61 -26.34
C GLN A 65 3.79 15.53 -26.41
N PRO A 66 4.36 14.44 -26.93
CA PRO A 66 5.80 14.32 -27.11
C PRO A 66 6.32 15.53 -27.89
N TYR A 67 7.42 16.15 -27.43
CA TYR A 67 8.11 17.15 -28.21
C TYR A 67 8.54 16.52 -29.54
N ALA A 68 7.85 16.90 -30.62
CA ALA A 68 8.28 16.57 -31.96
C ALA A 68 9.54 17.37 -32.25
N PHE A 69 10.70 16.74 -32.09
CA PHE A 69 11.94 17.26 -32.65
C PHE A 69 11.80 17.21 -34.16
N TYR A 70 11.47 18.35 -34.77
CA TYR A 70 11.70 18.58 -36.20
C TYR A 70 13.20 18.80 -36.40
N ALA A 71 14.01 17.82 -36.01
CA ALA A 71 15.40 17.81 -36.41
C ALA A 71 15.39 17.70 -37.93
N THR A 72 15.58 18.83 -38.61
CA THR A 72 15.98 18.79 -40.00
C THR A 72 17.31 18.04 -40.05
N PRO A 73 17.59 17.25 -41.10
CA PRO A 73 18.87 16.54 -41.23
C PRO A 73 20.11 17.45 -41.07
N GLU A 74 19.93 18.76 -41.23
CA GLU A 74 20.95 19.79 -41.05
C GLU A 74 21.24 20.17 -39.59
N GLU A 75 20.34 19.89 -38.63
CA GLU A 75 20.58 20.13 -37.19
C GLU A 75 21.26 18.94 -36.50
N SER A 76 21.27 17.77 -37.15
CA SER A 76 22.04 16.60 -36.69
C SER A 76 23.49 16.69 -37.17
N VAL A 77 24.15 17.83 -36.92
CA VAL A 77 25.61 17.90 -37.03
C VAL A 77 26.20 17.32 -35.75
N LEU A 78 26.01 16.02 -35.55
CA LEU A 78 27.05 15.27 -34.86
C LEU A 78 28.24 15.29 -35.83
N LEU A 79 29.16 16.24 -35.61
CA LEU A 79 30.46 16.24 -36.26
C LEU A 79 31.00 14.82 -36.16
N SER A 80 31.31 14.19 -37.30
CA SER A 80 31.74 12.79 -37.35
C SER A 80 32.99 12.52 -36.51
N ASP A 81 33.70 13.58 -36.10
CA ASP A 81 34.87 13.55 -35.22
C ASP A 81 34.56 13.27 -33.74
N ASP A 82 33.31 13.44 -33.27
CA ASP A 82 32.97 13.26 -31.84
C ASP A 82 32.77 11.79 -31.44
N TRP A 83 32.84 10.85 -32.39
CA TRP A 83 32.79 9.40 -32.14
C TRP A 83 34.17 8.73 -32.08
N ASP A 84 35.27 9.44 -32.42
CA ASP A 84 36.63 8.88 -32.39
C ASP A 84 37.25 8.96 -30.98
N MET A 85 36.66 8.20 -30.06
CA MET A 85 37.24 7.90 -28.73
C MET A 85 38.34 6.82 -28.80
N GLU A 86 39.05 6.67 -29.92
CA GLU A 86 40.10 5.65 -30.09
C GLU A 86 41.42 6.16 -30.67
N HIS A 87 41.80 7.42 -30.42
CA HIS A 87 43.19 7.87 -30.63
C HIS A 87 43.83 8.47 -29.37
N ARG A 88 43.75 7.74 -28.25
CA ARG A 88 44.78 7.79 -27.19
C ARG A 88 45.65 6.55 -27.25
N LYS A 89 46.61 6.52 -28.18
CA LYS A 89 47.92 5.84 -27.99
C LYS A 89 48.84 6.92 -27.41
N GLY A 90 49.66 6.68 -26.38
CA GLY A 90 50.51 5.53 -26.13
C GLY A 90 51.91 6.10 -25.96
#